data_AF-A0A7C7UM81-F1
#
_entry.id   AF-A0A7C7UM81-F1
#
_cell.length_a   1.000
_cell.length_b   1.000
_cell.length_c   1.000
_cell.angle_alpha   90.00
_cell.angle_beta   90.00
_cell.angle_gamma   90.00
#
_symmetry.space_group_name_H-M   'P 1'
#
loop_
_entity.id
_entity.type
_entity.pdbx_description
1 polymer ?
#
loop_
_entity_poly.entity_id
_entity_poly.type
_entity_poly.pdbx_seq_one_letter_code
_entity_poly.pdbx_strand_id
1 'polypeptide(L)'
;MEKGKKDRPDCYGRLSTIFPVGERGVREIPESCFECLYVRDCLKEAISGPEGLKLQEERIGQAYRSGQIGFFKRWYEKKRIHDMIKAVSVSKNKK
;
A
#
# COMPACT_ATOMS: atom_id res chain seq x y z
N MET A 1 -23.46 -11.94 1.49
CA MET A 1 -23.22 -11.80 2.94
C MET A 1 -22.29 -10.60 3.14
N GLU A 2 -22.86 -9.39 3.20
CA GLU A 2 -22.12 -8.17 3.57
C GLU A 2 -22.09 -8.07 5.09
N LYS A 3 -20.98 -8.47 5.71
CA LYS A 3 -20.76 -8.20 7.14
C LYS A 3 -20.18 -6.80 7.30
N GLY A 4 -20.99 -5.96 7.93
CA GLY A 4 -20.73 -4.55 8.17
C GLY A 4 -19.47 -4.29 8.98
N LYS A 5 -19.08 -3.02 8.97
CA LYS A 5 -17.88 -2.41 9.56
C LYS A 5 -17.53 -2.74 11.04
N LYS A 6 -18.32 -3.59 11.73
CA LYS A 6 -18.09 -4.02 13.12
C LYS A 6 -17.25 -5.30 13.28
N ASP A 7 -17.08 -6.10 12.23
CA ASP A 7 -16.31 -7.37 12.28
C ASP A 7 -14.88 -7.26 11.70
N ARG A 8 -14.42 -6.04 11.38
CA ARG A 8 -13.07 -5.86 10.82
C ARG A 8 -12.05 -5.86 11.95
N PRO A 9 -11.01 -6.71 11.88
CA PRO A 9 -9.96 -6.69 12.89
C PRO A 9 -9.22 -5.36 12.87
N ASP A 10 -8.67 -4.93 14.01
CA ASP A 10 -7.92 -3.67 14.15
C ASP A 10 -6.71 -3.57 13.22
N CYS A 11 -6.21 -4.71 12.73
CA CYS A 11 -5.12 -4.77 11.76
C CYS A 11 -5.54 -4.39 10.34
N TYR A 12 -6.85 -4.35 10.03
CA TYR A 12 -7.37 -4.18 8.68
C TYR A 12 -6.90 -2.85 8.04
N GLY A 13 -6.26 -2.94 6.87
CA GLY A 13 -5.75 -1.79 6.13
C GLY A 13 -4.48 -1.14 6.70
N ARG A 14 -3.88 -1.67 7.78
CA ARG A 14 -2.62 -1.20 8.35
C ARG A 14 -1.42 -1.87 7.67
N LEU A 15 -0.79 -1.18 6.72
CA LEU A 15 0.28 -1.75 5.88
C LEU A 15 1.47 -2.25 6.72
N SER A 16 1.88 -1.51 7.76
CA SER A 16 2.98 -1.90 8.66
C SER A 16 2.73 -3.20 9.44
N THR A 17 1.47 -3.59 9.62
CA THR A 17 1.08 -4.80 10.38
C THR A 17 0.81 -5.99 9.46
N ILE A 18 0.20 -5.76 8.30
CA ILE A 18 -0.15 -6.82 7.34
C ILE A 18 1.01 -7.12 6.39
N PHE A 19 1.89 -6.15 6.15
CA PHE A 19 3.02 -6.28 5.24
C PHE A 19 4.30 -5.74 5.90
N PRO A 20 4.73 -6.33 7.03
CA PRO A 20 5.92 -5.93 7.75
C PRO A 20 7.18 -6.15 6.90
N VAL A 21 8.24 -5.41 7.23
CA VAL A 21 9.58 -5.69 6.68
C VAL A 21 10.10 -6.95 7.36
N GLY A 22 10.25 -8.03 6.60
CA GLY A 22 10.84 -9.27 7.08
C GLY A 22 12.35 -9.15 7.29
N GLU A 23 12.94 -10.18 7.89
CA GLU A 23 14.37 -10.21 8.29
C GLU A 23 15.34 -10.00 7.13
N ARG A 24 14.95 -10.37 5.91
CA ARG A 24 15.73 -10.19 4.68
C ARG A 24 15.59 -8.79 4.06
N GLY A 25 14.93 -7.85 4.75
CA GLY A 25 14.63 -6.52 4.23
C GLY A 25 13.55 -6.51 3.14
N VAL A 26 12.90 -7.66 2.90
CA VAL A 26 11.79 -7.80 1.96
C VAL A 26 10.49 -7.80 2.75
N ARG A 27 9.47 -7.10 2.26
CA ARG A 27 8.16 -7.14 2.89
C ARG A 27 7.43 -8.43 2.53
N GLU A 28 6.91 -9.10 3.55
CA GLU A 28 6.25 -10.40 3.44
C GLU A 28 4.89 -10.35 4.16
N ILE A 29 3.91 -11.10 3.65
CA ILE A 29 2.62 -11.24 4.32
C ILE A 29 2.79 -12.31 5.40
N PRO A 30 2.48 -12.03 6.68
CA PRO A 30 2.61 -13.03 7.74
C PRO A 30 1.60 -14.16 7.54
N GLU A 31 1.97 -15.37 7.95
CA GLU A 31 1.13 -16.57 7.77
C GLU A 31 -0.26 -16.43 8.41
N SER A 32 -0.35 -15.67 9.52
CA SER A 32 -1.61 -15.35 10.20
C SER A 32 -2.63 -14.62 9.31
N CYS A 33 -2.18 -13.92 8.26
CA CYS A 33 -3.06 -13.25 7.31
C CYS A 33 -3.62 -14.21 6.24
N PHE A 34 -3.03 -15.39 6.02
CA PHE A 34 -3.53 -16.36 5.04
C PHE A 34 -4.84 -17.03 5.47
N GLU A 35 -5.06 -17.15 6.78
CA GLU A 35 -6.32 -17.66 7.35
C GLU A 35 -7.41 -16.59 7.42
N CYS A 36 -7.09 -15.33 7.13
CA CYS A 36 -8.03 -14.22 7.21
C CYS A 36 -8.95 -14.16 5.99
N LEU A 37 -10.27 -14.23 6.25
CA LEU A 37 -11.33 -14.09 5.24
C LEU A 37 -11.28 -12.77 4.46
N TYR A 38 -10.69 -11.72 5.05
CA TYR A 38 -10.63 -10.38 4.47
C TYR A 38 -9.30 -10.07 3.78
N VAL A 39 -8.37 -11.03 3.67
CA VAL A 39 -6.99 -10.79 3.22
C VAL A 39 -6.91 -10.03 1.90
N ARG A 40 -7.77 -10.35 0.92
CA ARG A 40 -7.72 -9.72 -0.41
C ARG A 40 -8.16 -8.26 -0.36
N ASP A 41 -9.26 -7.97 0.32
CA ASP A 41 -9.80 -6.61 0.39
C ASP A 41 -8.96 -5.73 1.31
N CYS A 42 -8.47 -6.31 2.41
CA CYS A 42 -7.52 -5.71 3.33
C CYS A 42 -6.24 -5.27 2.62
N LEU A 43 -5.67 -6.14 1.78
CA LEU A 43 -4.46 -5.84 1.02
C LEU A 43 -4.71 -4.77 -0.05
N LYS A 44 -5.83 -4.84 -0.77
CA LYS A 44 -6.22 -3.81 -1.75
C LYS A 44 -6.34 -2.43 -1.09
N GLU A 45 -6.99 -2.36 0.07
CA GLU A 45 -7.18 -1.12 0.81
C GLU A 45 -5.87 -0.59 1.38
N ALA A 46 -5.02 -1.48 1.92
CA ALA A 46 -3.70 -1.11 2.42
C ALA A 46 -2.78 -0.54 1.31
N ILE A 47 -2.79 -1.14 0.12
CA ILE A 47 -2.02 -0.67 -1.04
C ILE A 47 -2.55 0.66 -1.57
N SER A 48 -3.88 0.86 -1.54
CA SER A 48 -4.53 2.09 -2.00
C SER A 48 -4.37 3.24 -1.00
N GLY A 49 -3.95 2.94 0.22
CA GLY A 49 -3.66 3.92 1.27
C GLY A 49 -2.37 4.72 1.04
N PRO A 50 -2.14 5.77 1.85
CA PRO A 50 -0.95 6.63 1.73
C PRO A 50 0.37 5.88 1.95
N GLU A 51 0.37 4.86 2.82
CA GLU A 51 1.54 4.00 3.06
C GLU A 51 1.85 3.11 1.85
N GLY A 52 0.83 2.57 1.18
CA GLY A 52 0.98 1.75 -0.03
C GLY A 52 1.47 2.58 -1.23
N LEU A 53 1.00 3.82 -1.35
CA LEU A 53 1.46 4.76 -2.37
C LEU A 53 2.94 5.15 -2.20
N LYS A 54 3.42 5.32 -0.96
CA LYS A 54 4.85 5.52 -0.69
C LYS A 54 5.69 4.32 -1.13
N LEU A 55 5.21 3.08 -0.90
CA LEU A 55 5.90 1.88 -1.38
C LEU A 55 5.98 1.83 -2.92
N GLN A 56 4.93 2.28 -3.62
CA GLN A 56 4.98 2.39 -5.08
C GLN A 56 6.05 3.39 -5.53
N GLU A 57 6.20 4.51 -4.82
CA GLU A 57 7.25 5.48 -5.10
C GLU A 57 8.65 4.89 -4.94
N GLU A 58 8.88 4.12 -3.87
CA GLU A 58 10.15 3.42 -3.63
C GLU A 58 10.47 2.42 -4.76
N ARG A 59 9.46 1.65 -5.22
CA ARG A 59 9.59 0.74 -6.36
C ARG A 59 9.99 1.46 -7.65
N ILE A 60 9.40 2.62 -7.94
CA ILE A 60 9.77 3.44 -9.09
C ILE A 60 11.21 3.96 -8.94
N GLY A 61 11.60 4.36 -7.73
CA GLY A 61 12.98 4.74 -7.42
C GLY A 61 13.97 3.60 -7.69
N GLN A 62 13.63 2.37 -7.28
CA GLN A 62 14.43 1.18 -7.56
C GLN A 62 14.50 0.86 -9.05
N ALA A 63 13.38 0.92 -9.78
CA ALA A 63 13.32 0.70 -11.22
C ALA A 63 14.16 1.72 -12.01
N TYR A 64 14.24 2.96 -11.52
CA TYR A 64 15.12 3.97 -12.10
C TYR A 64 16.60 3.67 -11.82
N ARG A 65 16.94 3.28 -10.59
CA ARG A 65 18.32 2.89 -10.22
C ARG A 65 18.80 1.65 -10.98
N SER A 66 17.92 0.70 -11.27
CA SER A 66 18.23 -0.49 -12.08
C SER A 66 18.23 -0.21 -13.59
N GLY A 67 17.96 1.02 -14.03
CA GLY A 67 17.93 1.40 -15.44
C GLY A 67 16.71 0.89 -16.23
N GLN A 68 15.71 0.31 -15.56
CA GLN A 68 14.49 -0.22 -16.21
C GLN A 68 13.55 0.88 -16.70
N ILE A 69 13.64 2.10 -16.12
CA ILE A 69 12.85 3.26 -16.54
C ILE A 69 13.73 4.50 -16.68
N GLY A 70 13.40 5.34 -17.66
CA GLY A 70 14.04 6.64 -17.86
C GLY A 70 13.52 7.74 -16.93
N PHE A 71 14.19 8.90 -16.97
CA PHE A 71 13.89 10.08 -16.14
C PHE A 71 12.43 10.56 -16.26
N PHE A 72 11.90 10.68 -17.48
CA PHE A 72 10.54 11.16 -17.71
C PHE A 72 9.49 10.25 -17.09
N LYS A 73 9.65 8.92 -17.24
CA LYS A 73 8.74 7.92 -16.67
C LYS A 73 8.79 7.95 -15.14
N ARG A 74 9.98 8.08 -14.55
CA ARG A 74 10.14 8.28 -13.10
C ARG A 74 9.39 9.53 -12.62
N TRP A 75 9.60 10.66 -13.28
CA TRP A 75 9.00 11.94 -12.89
C TRP A 75 7.47 11.90 -13.00
N TYR A 76 6.93 11.40 -14.12
CA TYR A 76 5.48 11.28 -14.34
C TYR A 76 4.83 10.40 -13.26
N GLU A 77 5.38 9.22 -12.99
CA GLU A 77 4.82 8.31 -11.99
C GLU A 77 4.93 8.89 -10.57
N LYS A 78 6.06 9.54 -10.21
CA LYS A 78 6.19 10.22 -8.92
C LYS A 78 5.14 11.31 -8.74
N LYS A 79 4.90 12.11 -9.77
CA LYS A 79 3.88 13.15 -9.75
C LYS A 79 2.48 12.55 -9.56
N ARG A 80 2.15 11.49 -10.32
CA ARG A 80 0.88 10.77 -10.22
C ARG A 80 0.64 10.24 -8.81
N ILE A 81 1.65 9.62 -8.20
CA ILE A 81 1.58 9.11 -6.82
C ILE A 81 1.34 10.25 -5.82
N HIS A 82 2.04 11.37 -5.97
CA HIS A 82 1.86 12.51 -5.09
C HIS A 82 0.44 13.10 -5.17
N ASP A 83 -0.12 13.19 -6.36
CA ASP A 83 -1.50 13.63 -6.58
C ASP A 83 -2.51 12.64 -5.94
N MET A 84 -2.25 11.33 -6.06
CA MET A 84 -3.05 10.30 -5.38
C MET A 84 -2.96 10.42 -3.85
N ILE A 85 -1.77 10.66 -3.28
CA ILE A 85 -1.61 10.84 -1.83
C ILE A 85 -2.43 12.05 -1.34
N LYS A 86 -2.42 13.15 -2.09
CA LYS A 86 -3.25 14.32 -1.79
C LYS A 86 -4.74 14.01 -1.86
N ALA A 87 -5.18 13.28 -2.88
CA ALA A 87 -6.60 12.89 -2.99
C ALA A 87 -7.03 11.99 -1.81
N VAL A 88 -6.18 11.03 -1.43
CA VAL A 88 -6.45 10.11 -0.32
C VAL A 88 -6.42 10.82 1.04
N SER A 89 -5.52 11.78 1.26
CA SER A 89 -5.49 12.56 2.51
C SER A 89 -6.74 13.43 2.66
N VAL A 90 -7.24 14.01 1.57
CA VAL A 90 -8.49 14.78 1.55
C VAL A 90 -9.71 13.90 1.88
N SER A 91 -9.78 12.67 1.35
CA SER A 91 -10.88 11.74 1.67
C SER A 91 -10.87 11.24 3.11
N LYS A 92 -9.70 11.11 3.75
CA LYS A 92 -9.62 10.76 5.19
C LYS A 92 -10.04 11.90 6.11
N ASN A 93 -9.82 13.16 5.72
CA ASN A 93 -10.14 14.32 6.55
C ASN A 93 -11.62 14.75 6.47
N LYS A 94 -12.40 14.12 5.56
CA LYS A 94 -13.83 14.42 5.33
C LYS A 94 -14.78 13.41 5.99
N LYS A 95 -14.23 12.45 6.75
CA LYS A 95 -14.94 11.35 7.38
C LYS A 95 -14.63 11.31 8.86
#